data_AF-A0A392VN83-F1
#
_entry.id   AF-A0A392VN83-F1
#
_cell.length_a   1.000
_cell.length_b   1.000
_cell.length_c   1.000
_cell.angle_alpha   90.00
_cell.angle_beta   90.00
_cell.angle_gamma   90.00
#
_symmetry.space_group_name_H-M   'P 1'
#
loop_
_entity.id
_entity.type
_entity.pdbx_description
1 polymer ?
#
loop_
_entity_poly.entity_id
_entity_poly.type
_entity_poly.pdbx_seq_one_letter_code
_entity_poly.pdbx_strand_id
1 'polypeptide(L)' 'MTTRAELVEKIRALGQDVLDGIKYGFDNAVGQLKVLNPTVELNTEGLSMLKRVENGQIIIPPEYAEMEDDE' A
#
# COMPACT_ATOMS: atom_id res chain seq x y z
N MET A 1 -14.21 -23.06 -23.19
CA MET A 1 -14.02 -23.49 -21.79
C MET A 1 -12.68 -22.96 -21.33
N THR A 2 -12.62 -22.28 -20.19
CA THR A 2 -11.36 -21.83 -19.60
C THR A 2 -10.85 -22.93 -18.68
N THR A 3 -9.57 -23.29 -18.80
CA THR A 3 -8.96 -24.28 -17.91
C THR A 3 -8.74 -23.69 -16.52
N ARG A 4 -8.60 -24.56 -15.51
CA ARG A 4 -8.23 -24.12 -14.15
C ARG A 4 -6.91 -23.32 -14.16
N ALA A 5 -5.94 -23.72 -14.98
CA ALA A 5 -4.65 -23.04 -15.07
C ALA A 5 -4.78 -21.61 -15.61
N GLU A 6 -5.53 -21.43 -16.70
CA GLU A 6 -5.81 -20.10 -17.29
C GLU A 6 -6.55 -19.18 -16.31
N LEU A 7 -7.46 -19.72 -15.49
CA LEU A 7 -8.13 -18.93 -14.46
C LEU A 7 -7.17 -18.49 -13.34
N VAL A 8 -6.31 -19.39 -12.87
CA VAL A 8 -5.30 -19.08 -11.84
C VAL A 8 -4.33 -18.00 -12.33
N GLU A 9 -3.89 -18.09 -13.58
CA GLU A 9 -3.01 -17.08 -14.19
C GLU A 9 -3.68 -15.70 -14.26
N LYS A 10 -4.94 -15.63 -14.68
CA LYS A 10 -5.70 -14.37 -14.71
C LYS A 10 -5.88 -13.76 -13.32
N ILE A 11 -6.17 -14.58 -12.30
CA ILE A 11 -6.28 -14.10 -10.92
C ILE A 11 -4.95 -13.53 -10.44
N ARG A 12 -3.82 -14.20 -10.74
CA ARG A 12 -2.49 -13.71 -10.38
C ARG A 12 -2.16 -12.39 -11.06
N ALA A 13 -2.41 -12.29 -12.37
CA ALA A 13 -2.17 -11.07 -13.13
C ALA A 13 -3.01 -9.90 -12.59
N LEU A 14 -4.31 -10.13 -12.35
CA LEU A 14 -5.19 -9.12 -11.75
C LEU A 14 -4.71 -8.71 -10.35
N GLY A 15 -4.26 -9.66 -9.53
CA GLY A 15 -3.69 -9.38 -8.22
C GLY A 15 -2.46 -8.46 -8.30
N GLN A 16 -1.56 -8.73 -9.25
CA GLN A 16 -0.39 -7.89 -9.49
C GLN A 16 -0.78 -6.48 -9.96
N ASP A 17 -1.69 -6.38 -10.93
CA ASP A 17 -2.14 -5.08 -11.46
C ASP A 17 -2.76 -4.19 -10.37
N VAL A 18 -3.52 -4.79 -9.45
CA VAL A 18 -4.11 -4.07 -8.30
C VAL A 18 -3.02 -3.59 -7.35
N LEU A 19 -2.04 -4.44 -7.02
CA LEU A 19 -0.92 -4.07 -6.15
C LEU A 19 -0.09 -2.92 -6.74
N ASP A 20 0.23 -3.01 -8.02
CA ASP A 20 0.99 -1.98 -8.74
C ASP A 20 0.22 -0.66 -8.79
N GLY A 21 -1.10 -0.72 -9.03
CA GLY A 21 -1.98 0.46 -9.03
C GLY A 21 -2.06 1.14 -7.67
N ILE A 22 -2.16 0.38 -6.58
CA ILE A 22 -2.18 0.92 -5.20
C ILE A 22 -0.83 1.57 -4.87
N LYS A 23 0.28 0.89 -5.16
CA LYS A 23 1.64 1.42 -4.93
C LYS A 23 1.85 2.74 -5.68
N TYR A 24 1.49 2.77 -6.96
CA TYR A 24 1.58 3.98 -7.78
C TYR A 24 0.73 5.12 -7.20
N GLY A 25 -0.53 4.85 -6.84
CA GLY A 25 -1.43 5.86 -6.28
C GLY A 25 -0.90 6.46 -4.98
N PHE A 26 -0.36 5.60 -4.11
CA PHE A 26 0.27 6.00 -2.85
C PHE A 26 1.50 6.89 -3.08
N ASP A 27 2.46 6.43 -3.88
CA ASP A 27 3.70 7.17 -4.16
C ASP A 27 3.41 8.53 -4.81
N ASN A 28 2.43 8.57 -5.73
CA ASN A 28 1.99 9.80 -6.37
C ASN A 28 1.34 10.77 -5.37
N ALA A 29 0.51 10.30 -4.45
CA ALA A 29 -0.10 11.14 -3.42
C ALA A 29 0.97 11.73 -2.49
N VAL A 30 1.96 10.93 -2.06
CA VAL A 30 3.11 11.40 -1.27
C VAL A 30 3.90 12.46 -2.05
N GLY A 31 4.14 12.24 -3.34
CA GLY A 31 4.80 13.21 -4.21
C GLY A 31 4.05 14.54 -4.30
N GLN A 32 2.73 14.51 -4.48
CA GLN A 32 1.89 15.70 -4.50
C GLN A 32 1.93 16.45 -3.17
N LEU A 33 1.87 15.75 -2.03
CA LEU A 33 1.96 16.37 -0.71
C LEU A 33 3.29 17.11 -0.52
N LYS A 34 4.42 16.53 -0.98
CA LYS A 34 5.73 17.19 -0.94
C LYS A 34 5.76 18.47 -1.78
N VAL A 35 5.15 18.45 -2.96
CA VAL A 35 5.07 19.64 -3.84
C VAL A 35 4.20 20.74 -3.25
N LEU A 36 3.05 20.39 -2.67
CA LEU A 36 2.10 21.35 -2.10
C LEU A 36 2.56 21.95 -0.77
N ASN A 37 3.50 21.30 -0.07
CA ASN A 37 4.04 21.76 1.21
C ASN A 37 5.55 22.02 1.14
N PRO A 38 6.02 22.97 0.30
CA PRO A 38 7.44 23.15 0.00
C PRO A 38 8.28 23.65 1.18
N THR A 39 7.65 24.19 2.22
CA THR A 39 8.32 24.68 3.44
C THR A 39 8.29 23.68 4.59
N VAL A 40 7.70 22.49 4.38
CA VAL A 40 7.56 21.45 5.38
C VAL A 40 8.26 20.20 4.86
N GLU A 41 9.29 19.76 5.58
CA GLU A 41 9.92 18.47 5.29
C GLU A 41 9.01 17.34 5.79
N LEU A 42 8.33 16.67 4.86
CA LEU A 42 7.47 15.53 5.18
C LEU A 42 8.30 14.30 5.50
N ASN A 43 8.27 13.86 6.75
CA ASN A 43 8.81 12.55 7.13
C ASN A 43 7.87 11.44 6.65
N THR A 44 8.41 10.50 5.88
CA THR A 44 7.69 9.35 5.34
C THR A 44 8.17 8.02 5.92
N GLU A 45 9.09 8.02 6.89
CA GLU A 45 9.49 6.81 7.60
C GLU A 45 8.29 6.16 8.32
N GLY A 46 8.21 4.84 8.22
CA GLY A 46 7.17 4.05 8.88
C GLY A 46 5.80 4.10 8.21
N LEU A 47 5.63 4.82 7.10
CA LEU A 47 4.42 4.68 6.29
C LEU A 47 4.30 3.25 5.77
N SER A 48 3.12 2.66 5.93
CA SER A 48 2.79 1.34 5.42
C SER A 48 1.29 1.28 5.15
N MET A 49 0.91 0.49 4.14
CA MET A 49 -0.50 0.23 3.80
C MET A 49 -1.25 -0.48 4.93
N LEU A 50 -0.53 -1.20 5.79
CA LEU A 50 -1.10 -1.95 6.91
C LEU A 50 -1.26 -1.11 8.17
N LYS A 51 -0.68 0.10 8.21
CA LYS A 51 -0.64 0.94 9.40
C LYS A 51 -1.68 2.05 9.33
N ARG A 52 -2.16 2.49 10.50
CA ARG A 52 -3.05 3.66 10.62
C ARG A 52 -2.58 4.58 11.73
N VAL A 53 -3.09 5.81 11.71
CA VAL A 53 -2.84 6.79 12.77
C VAL A 53 -3.87 6.63 13.87
N GLU A 54 -3.42 6.34 15.08
CA GLU A 54 -4.23 6.40 16.31
C GLU A 54 -3.52 7.26 17.34
N ASN A 55 -4.24 8.24 17.91
CA ASN A 55 -3.70 9.14 18.94
C ASN A 55 -2.38 9.82 18.55
N GLY A 56 -2.20 10.12 17.26
CA GLY A 56 -0.97 10.75 16.74
C GLY A 56 0.21 9.80 16.54
N GLN A 57 0.03 8.49 16.71
CA GLN A 57 1.04 7.47 16.47
C GLN A 57 0.66 6.58 15.29
N ILE A 58 1.65 6.13 14.53
CA ILE A 58 1.48 5.14 13.48
C ILE A 58 1.54 3.76 14.15
N ILE A 59 0.46 2.98 14.02
CA ILE A 59 0.36 1.65 14.61
C ILE A 59 -0.09 0.62 13.57
N ILE A 60 0.23 -0.66 13.81
CA ILE A 60 -0.39 -1.78 13.10
C ILE A 60 -1.69 -2.13 13.84
N PRO A 61 -2.85 -2.06 13.19
CA PRO A 61 -4.09 -2.55 13.77
C PRO A 61 -4.01 -4.04 14.09
N PRO A 62 -4.68 -4.54 15.14
CA PRO A 62 -4.68 -5.96 15.49
C PRO A 62 -5.05 -6.88 14.31
N GLU A 63 -5.97 -6.44 13.44
CA GLU A 63 -6.41 -7.17 12.25
C GLU A 63 -5.32 -7.36 11.17
N TYR A 64 -4.23 -6.59 11.23
CA TYR A 64 -3.09 -6.67 10.30
C TYR A 64 -1.78 -7.10 10.97
N ALA A 65 -1.79 -7.40 12.27
CA ALA A 65 -0.57 -7.74 13.01
C ALA A 65 0.16 -8.96 12.43
N GLU A 66 -0.59 -9.97 11.97
CA GLU A 66 -0.02 -11.18 11.37
C GLU A 66 0.48 -10.96 9.93
N MET A 67 0.11 -9.86 9.28
CA MET A 67 0.51 -9.54 7.90
C MET A 67 1.75 -8.66 7.83
N GLU A 68 2.18 -8.05 8.95
CA GLU A 68 3.41 -7.24 9.00
C GLU A 68 4.66 -8.12 8.93
N ASP A 69 4.62 -9.33 9.48
CA ASP A 69 5.78 -10.25 9.52
C ASP A 69 6.15 -10.81 8.11
N ASP A 70 5.25 -10.66 7.13
CA ASP A 70 5.41 -11.13 5.75
C ASP A 70 5.92 -10.03 4.77
N GLU A 71 6.12 -8.79 5.24
CA GLU A 71 6.61 -7.63 4.47
C GLU A 71 8.13 -7.40 4.63
#